data_AF-A0A535J518-F1
#
_entry.id   AF-A0A535J518-F1
#
_cell.length_a   1.000
_cell.length_b   1.000
_cell.length_c   1.000
_cell.angle_alpha   90.00
_cell.angle_beta   90.00
_cell.angle_gamma   90.00
#
_symmetry.space_group_name_H-M   'P 1'
#
loop_
_entity.id
_entity.type
_entity.pdbx_description
1 polymer ?
#
loop_
_entity_poly.entity_id
_entity_poly.type
_entity_poly.pdbx_seq_one_letter_code
_entity_poly.pdbx_strand_id
1 'polypeptide(L)'
;MAALSELEAAYLDASNDPGFQLELQAQLSTFVGRPTALHYVPRFSQMVAPNIKVYLKREDLAHTGAHKINNALGQGLLAKRMGKKRIIAETGAGQHGVATATVCAMLGLECIVYMGEIDIQRQSLNVFRMKLLGAEVRSVGSGSRTL
;
A
#
# COMPACT_ATOMS: atom_id res chain seq x y z
N MET A 1 17.76 17.72 4.47
CA MET A 1 16.33 18.08 4.55
C MET A 1 15.68 18.36 3.20
N ALA A 2 16.41 18.70 2.12
CA ALA A 2 15.82 19.12 0.84
C ALA A 2 14.71 18.18 0.27
N ALA A 3 14.90 16.86 0.29
CA ALA A 3 13.91 15.91 -0.22
C ALA A 3 12.59 15.88 0.58
N LEU A 4 12.66 16.09 1.91
CA LEU A 4 11.47 16.12 2.75
C LEU A 4 10.68 17.41 2.53
N SER A 5 11.38 18.54 2.37
CA SER A 5 10.75 19.83 2.07
C SER A 5 10.10 19.84 0.68
N GLU A 6 10.74 19.23 -0.32
CA GLU A 6 10.15 19.05 -1.66
C GLU A 6 8.87 18.20 -1.60
N LEU A 7 8.89 17.10 -0.84
CA LEU A 7 7.73 16.23 -0.66
C LEU A 7 6.58 16.94 0.07
N GLU A 8 6.89 17.66 1.15
CA GLU A 8 5.90 18.41 1.93
C GLU A 8 5.20 19.47 1.07
N ALA A 9 5.97 20.27 0.32
CA ALA A 9 5.42 21.26 -0.59
C ALA A 9 4.51 20.61 -1.65
N ALA A 10 4.98 19.55 -2.30
CA ALA A 10 4.19 18.84 -3.31
C ALA A 10 2.90 18.22 -2.72
N TYR A 11 2.97 17.71 -1.50
CA TYR A 11 1.80 17.16 -0.80
C TYR A 11 0.78 18.25 -0.47
N LEU A 12 1.22 19.40 0.05
CA LEU A 12 0.34 20.52 0.38
C LEU A 12 -0.35 21.06 -0.88
N ASP A 13 0.39 21.18 -1.99
CA ASP A 13 -0.17 21.60 -3.28
C ASP A 13 -1.19 20.59 -3.80
N ALA A 14 -0.85 19.28 -3.79
CA ALA A 14 -1.73 18.21 -4.27
C ALA A 14 -2.99 18.03 -3.38
N SER A 15 -2.86 18.26 -2.07
CA SER A 15 -3.98 18.15 -1.12
C SER A 15 -5.05 19.22 -1.37
N ASN A 16 -4.62 20.41 -1.81
CA ASN A 16 -5.51 21.54 -2.11
C ASN A 16 -5.96 21.57 -3.58
N ASP A 17 -5.41 20.73 -4.45
CA ASP A 17 -5.76 20.66 -5.87
C ASP A 17 -6.96 19.72 -6.12
N PRO A 18 -8.13 20.25 -6.55
CA PRO A 18 -9.30 19.43 -6.84
C PRO A 18 -9.05 18.39 -7.95
N GLY A 19 -8.19 18.68 -8.91
CA GLY A 19 -7.84 17.74 -9.99
C GLY A 19 -7.13 16.50 -9.45
N PHE A 20 -6.22 16.68 -8.49
CA PHE A 20 -5.54 15.57 -7.83
C PHE A 20 -6.52 14.74 -6.97
N GLN A 21 -7.41 15.41 -6.23
CA GLN A 21 -8.42 14.72 -5.42
C GLN A 21 -9.39 13.91 -6.29
N LEU A 22 -9.78 14.44 -7.44
CA LEU A 22 -10.62 13.73 -8.42
C LEU A 22 -9.91 12.49 -8.99
N GLU A 23 -8.64 12.61 -9.38
CA GLU A 23 -7.85 11.47 -9.87
C GLU A 23 -7.69 10.40 -8.77
N LEU A 24 -7.32 10.79 -7.56
CA LEU A 24 -7.19 9.88 -6.42
C LEU A 24 -8.51 9.16 -6.12
N GLN A 25 -9.61 9.90 -6.05
CA GLN A 25 -10.93 9.33 -5.77
C GLN A 25 -11.40 8.37 -6.87
N ALA A 26 -11.15 8.71 -8.14
CA ALA A 26 -11.44 7.83 -9.27
C ALA A 26 -10.68 6.50 -9.13
N GLN A 27 -9.37 6.55 -8.91
CA GLN A 27 -8.55 5.34 -8.74
C GLN A 27 -8.90 4.55 -7.46
N LEU A 28 -9.23 5.23 -6.37
CA LEU A 28 -9.74 4.58 -5.16
C LEU A 28 -11.02 3.78 -5.44
N SER A 29 -11.91 4.31 -6.29
CA SER A 29 -13.15 3.61 -6.65
C SER A 29 -12.89 2.49 -7.65
N THR A 30 -12.24 2.78 -8.79
CA THR A 30 -12.18 1.86 -9.94
C THR A 30 -11.03 0.87 -9.88
N PHE A 31 -9.91 1.22 -9.26
CA PHE A 31 -8.72 0.37 -9.17
C PHE A 31 -8.60 -0.31 -7.81
N VAL A 32 -8.86 0.43 -6.71
CA VAL A 32 -8.76 -0.12 -5.34
C VAL A 32 -10.03 -0.85 -4.92
N GLY A 33 -11.20 -0.47 -5.43
CA GLY A 33 -12.49 -1.08 -5.07
C GLY A 33 -13.14 -0.46 -3.83
N ARG A 34 -12.96 0.84 -3.61
CA ARG A 34 -13.61 1.60 -2.52
C ARG A 34 -15.06 1.97 -2.91
N PRO A 35 -15.97 2.11 -1.92
CA PRO A 35 -15.79 1.84 -0.49
C PRO A 35 -15.82 0.34 -0.16
N THR A 36 -15.07 -0.07 0.86
CA THR A 36 -15.19 -1.44 1.41
C THR A 36 -16.33 -1.55 2.40
N ALA A 37 -16.95 -2.73 2.43
CA ALA A 37 -18.08 -3.03 3.28
C ALA A 37 -17.75 -2.89 4.78
N LEU A 38 -18.76 -2.51 5.56
CA LEU A 38 -18.80 -2.68 7.01
C LEU A 38 -19.74 -3.86 7.29
N HIS A 39 -19.18 -4.99 7.73
CA HIS A 39 -19.91 -6.25 7.79
C HIS A 39 -20.22 -6.64 9.24
N TYR A 40 -21.51 -6.74 9.58
CA TYR A 40 -21.95 -7.23 10.89
C TYR A 40 -21.67 -8.73 11.03
N VAL A 41 -21.03 -9.13 12.14
CA VAL A 41 -20.66 -10.53 12.39
C VAL A 41 -21.42 -11.10 13.60
N PRO A 42 -22.66 -11.62 13.42
CA PRO A 42 -23.52 -12.01 14.55
C PRO A 42 -22.95 -13.16 15.37
N ARG A 43 -22.37 -14.18 14.73
CA ARG A 43 -21.76 -15.32 15.44
C ARG A 43 -20.60 -14.89 16.32
N PHE A 44 -19.73 -14.02 15.83
CA PHE A 44 -18.62 -13.50 16.62
C PHE A 44 -19.11 -12.56 17.74
N SER A 45 -20.13 -11.74 17.45
CA SER A 45 -20.76 -10.88 18.46
C SER A 45 -21.26 -11.68 19.67
N GLN A 46 -21.90 -12.84 19.44
CA GLN A 46 -22.37 -13.73 20.51
C GLN A 46 -21.23 -14.35 21.34
N MET A 47 -20.06 -14.59 20.72
CA MET A 47 -18.89 -15.13 21.42
C MET A 47 -18.19 -14.09 22.32
N VAL A 48 -18.32 -12.79 22.01
CA VAL A 48 -17.69 -11.72 22.77
C VAL A 48 -18.45 -11.45 24.06
N ALA A 49 -19.73 -11.07 23.96
CA ALA A 49 -20.61 -10.86 25.11
C ALA A 49 -22.06 -10.64 24.66
N PRO A 50 -23.06 -10.92 25.53
CA PRO A 50 -24.42 -10.47 25.31
C PRO A 50 -24.48 -8.95 25.08
N ASN A 51 -25.34 -8.52 24.16
CA ASN A 51 -25.60 -7.11 23.80
C ASN A 51 -24.43 -6.33 23.16
N ILE A 52 -23.30 -6.96 22.83
CA ILE A 52 -22.26 -6.35 22.00
C ILE A 52 -22.51 -6.66 20.52
N LYS A 53 -22.39 -5.64 19.65
CA LYS A 53 -22.39 -5.81 18.19
C LYS A 53 -21.00 -5.59 17.64
N VAL A 54 -20.46 -6.59 16.96
CA VAL A 54 -19.16 -6.50 16.29
C VAL A 54 -19.35 -6.36 14.78
N TYR A 55 -18.63 -5.40 14.20
CA TYR A 55 -18.56 -5.18 12.76
C TYR A 55 -17.12 -5.26 12.29
N LEU A 56 -16.91 -5.81 11.09
CA LEU A 56 -15.61 -5.84 10.43
C LEU A 56 -15.59 -4.80 9.32
N LYS A 57 -14.65 -3.84 9.40
CA LYS A 57 -14.33 -2.96 8.27
C LYS A 57 -13.46 -3.74 7.29
N ARG A 58 -14.03 -4.08 6.12
CA ARG A 58 -13.50 -5.09 5.20
C ARG A 58 -12.33 -4.60 4.33
N GLU A 59 -11.26 -4.10 4.93
CA GLU A 59 -10.04 -3.70 4.20
C GLU A 59 -9.32 -4.88 3.53
N ASP A 60 -9.65 -6.11 3.92
CA ASP A 60 -9.23 -7.34 3.24
C ASP A 60 -9.77 -7.44 1.81
N LEU A 61 -10.87 -6.76 1.49
CA LEU A 61 -11.46 -6.71 0.14
C LEU A 61 -10.90 -5.60 -0.74
N ALA A 62 -10.04 -4.72 -0.20
CA ALA A 62 -9.32 -3.77 -1.03
C ALA A 62 -8.43 -4.52 -2.02
N HIS A 63 -8.23 -3.97 -3.22
CA HIS A 63 -7.25 -4.53 -4.15
C HIS A 63 -5.89 -4.76 -3.45
N THR A 64 -5.17 -5.80 -3.87
CA THR A 64 -4.00 -6.40 -3.18
C THR A 64 -4.28 -7.11 -1.85
N GLY A 65 -5.44 -6.92 -1.23
CA GLY A 65 -5.91 -7.68 -0.06
C GLY A 65 -5.63 -7.03 1.31
N ALA A 66 -5.28 -5.73 1.35
CA ALA A 66 -5.03 -5.00 2.59
C ALA A 66 -5.18 -3.48 2.41
N HIS A 67 -5.35 -2.76 3.53
CA HIS A 67 -5.47 -1.30 3.54
C HIS A 67 -4.26 -0.53 2.95
N LYS A 68 -3.11 -1.18 2.79
CA LYS A 68 -1.85 -0.55 2.36
C LYS A 68 -1.91 0.03 0.95
N ILE A 69 -2.79 -0.51 0.10
CA ILE A 69 -3.00 0.00 -1.27
C ILE A 69 -3.52 1.44 -1.29
N ASN A 70 -4.25 1.88 -0.26
CA ASN A 70 -4.77 3.24 -0.17
C ASN A 70 -3.63 4.27 -0.13
N ASN A 71 -2.66 4.03 0.75
CA ASN A 71 -1.49 4.89 0.89
C ASN A 71 -0.57 4.79 -0.33
N ALA A 72 -0.32 3.56 -0.82
CA ALA A 72 0.54 3.35 -1.98
C ALA A 72 0.02 4.11 -3.22
N LEU A 73 -1.30 4.11 -3.44
CA LEU A 73 -1.92 4.85 -4.55
C LEU A 73 -1.70 6.36 -4.43
N GLY A 74 -2.02 6.94 -3.27
CA GLY A 74 -1.84 8.38 -3.05
C GLY A 74 -0.39 8.83 -3.23
N GLN A 75 0.56 8.09 -2.64
CA GLN A 75 1.98 8.40 -2.79
C GLN A 75 2.50 8.15 -4.22
N GLY A 76 2.00 7.12 -4.91
CA GLY A 76 2.36 6.86 -6.31
C GLY A 76 1.93 7.99 -7.24
N LEU A 77 0.70 8.49 -7.07
CA LEU A 77 0.20 9.66 -7.81
C LEU A 77 1.02 10.91 -7.48
N LEU A 78 1.35 11.13 -6.21
CA LEU A 78 2.18 12.26 -5.79
C LEU A 78 3.59 12.18 -6.41
N ALA A 79 4.23 11.01 -6.38
CA ALA A 79 5.54 10.82 -6.99
C ALA A 79 5.53 11.06 -8.51
N LYS A 80 4.48 10.60 -9.20
CA LYS A 80 4.25 10.88 -10.63
C LYS A 80 4.12 12.39 -10.88
N ARG A 81 3.35 13.12 -10.04
CA ARG A 81 3.20 14.58 -10.12
C ARG A 81 4.53 15.31 -9.90
N MET A 82 5.35 14.83 -8.97
CA MET A 82 6.71 15.32 -8.71
C MET A 82 7.73 14.94 -9.81
N GLY A 83 7.29 14.26 -10.88
CA GLY A 83 8.16 13.84 -11.98
C GLY A 83 9.15 12.73 -11.63
N LYS A 84 9.00 12.08 -10.47
CA LYS A 84 9.88 10.98 -10.04
C LYS A 84 9.60 9.75 -10.88
N LYS A 85 10.65 9.00 -11.21
CA LYS A 85 10.59 7.80 -12.07
C LYS A 85 10.80 6.49 -11.32
N ARG A 86 11.26 6.58 -10.07
CA ARG A 86 11.64 5.45 -9.24
C ARG A 86 11.06 5.60 -7.83
N ILE A 87 10.49 4.51 -7.32
CA ILE A 87 9.98 4.36 -5.96
C ILE A 87 10.85 3.36 -5.21
N ILE A 88 11.18 3.72 -3.98
CA ILE A 88 11.77 2.80 -3.00
C ILE A 88 10.76 2.58 -1.88
N ALA A 89 10.67 1.35 -1.38
CA ALA A 89 9.87 1.02 -0.21
C ALA A 89 10.55 -0.08 0.60
N GLU A 90 10.24 -0.17 1.88
CA GLU A 90 10.61 -1.27 2.76
C GLU A 90 9.42 -2.20 3.01
N THR A 91 9.65 -3.46 3.35
CA THR A 91 8.56 -4.33 3.80
C THR A 91 9.05 -5.48 4.67
N GLY A 92 8.29 -5.82 5.72
CA GLY A 92 8.47 -7.05 6.51
C GLY A 92 7.51 -8.15 6.04
N ALA A 93 6.22 -8.05 6.37
CA ALA A 93 5.21 -9.03 5.95
C ALA A 93 4.97 -9.10 4.41
N GLY A 94 5.49 -8.16 3.63
CA GLY A 94 5.37 -8.13 2.17
C GLY A 94 4.14 -7.42 1.61
N GLN A 95 3.10 -7.20 2.41
CA GLN A 95 1.86 -6.55 1.95
C GLN A 95 2.09 -5.09 1.49
N HIS A 96 3.02 -4.36 2.12
CA HIS A 96 3.35 -3.00 1.66
C HIS A 96 4.08 -3.04 0.33
N GLY A 97 5.08 -3.91 0.20
CA GLY A 97 5.82 -4.08 -1.05
C GLY A 97 4.92 -4.52 -2.21
N VAL A 98 3.96 -5.43 -1.98
CA VAL A 98 2.98 -5.82 -3.00
C VAL A 98 2.09 -4.64 -3.42
N ALA A 99 1.61 -3.85 -2.47
CA ALA A 99 0.81 -2.65 -2.77
C ALA A 99 1.62 -1.61 -3.58
N THR A 100 2.85 -1.31 -3.17
CA THR A 100 3.74 -0.37 -3.85
C THR A 100 4.10 -0.86 -5.25
N ALA A 101 4.46 -2.14 -5.41
CA ALA A 101 4.75 -2.74 -6.72
C ALA A 101 3.53 -2.69 -7.66
N THR A 102 2.33 -2.95 -7.13
CA THR A 102 1.08 -2.87 -7.90
C THR A 102 0.84 -1.47 -8.44
N VAL A 103 1.00 -0.44 -7.61
CA VAL A 103 0.81 0.96 -8.03
C VAL A 103 1.91 1.41 -8.99
N CYS A 104 3.16 1.00 -8.76
CA CYS A 104 4.25 1.32 -9.66
C CYS A 104 4.05 0.71 -11.05
N ALA A 105 3.61 -0.55 -11.11
CA ALA A 105 3.27 -1.22 -12.37
C ALA A 105 2.13 -0.48 -13.11
N MET A 106 1.08 -0.06 -12.39
CA MET A 106 -0.03 0.71 -12.96
C MET A 106 0.41 2.07 -13.51
N LEU A 107 1.33 2.76 -12.82
CA LEU A 107 1.76 4.11 -13.17
C LEU A 107 3.00 4.17 -14.08
N GLY A 108 3.60 3.02 -14.42
CA GLY A 108 4.84 2.94 -15.19
C GLY A 108 6.05 3.51 -14.44
N LEU A 109 6.13 3.26 -13.13
CA LEU A 109 7.25 3.66 -12.27
C LEU A 109 8.17 2.46 -11.97
N GLU A 110 9.47 2.69 -11.90
CA GLU A 110 10.43 1.70 -11.41
C GLU A 110 10.21 1.48 -9.90
N CYS A 111 10.19 0.22 -9.45
CA CYS A 111 9.93 -0.13 -8.05
C CYS A 111 11.05 -1.01 -7.49
N ILE A 112 11.64 -0.55 -6.39
CA ILE A 112 12.63 -1.32 -5.62
C ILE A 112 12.12 -1.48 -4.19
N VAL A 113 11.94 -2.72 -3.75
CA VAL A 113 11.49 -3.07 -2.40
C VAL A 113 12.61 -3.70 -1.61
N TYR A 114 12.96 -3.11 -0.47
CA TYR A 114 13.90 -3.67 0.50
C TYR A 114 13.15 -4.55 1.51
N MET A 115 13.63 -5.77 1.72
CA MET A 115 12.99 -6.75 2.59
C MET A 115 14.06 -7.54 3.35
N GLY A 116 13.82 -7.77 4.65
CA GLY A 116 14.74 -8.55 5.49
C GLY A 116 14.90 -9.98 4.98
N GLU A 117 16.11 -10.53 5.02
CA GLU A 117 16.40 -11.88 4.49
C GLU A 117 15.51 -12.97 5.11
N ILE A 118 15.23 -12.88 6.42
CA ILE A 118 14.36 -13.83 7.12
C ILE A 118 12.91 -13.68 6.66
N ASP A 119 12.46 -12.45 6.41
CA ASP A 119 11.10 -12.17 5.94
C ASP A 119 10.90 -12.61 4.50
N ILE A 120 11.93 -12.50 3.64
CA ILE A 120 11.91 -13.05 2.28
C ILE A 120 11.63 -14.55 2.30
N GLN A 121 12.25 -15.29 3.23
CA GLN A 121 12.02 -16.73 3.36
C GLN A 121 10.60 -17.03 3.86
N ARG A 122 10.13 -16.32 4.89
CA ARG A 122 8.82 -16.54 5.51
C ARG A 122 7.64 -16.11 4.65
N GLN A 123 7.83 -15.08 3.82
CA GLN A 123 6.79 -14.41 3.03
C GLN A 123 7.02 -14.60 1.53
N SER A 124 7.51 -15.76 1.13
CA SER A 124 7.90 -16.10 -0.25
C SER A 124 6.80 -15.81 -1.29
N LEU A 125 5.53 -16.00 -0.93
CA LEU A 125 4.40 -15.69 -1.80
C LEU A 125 4.30 -14.19 -2.14
N ASN A 126 4.54 -13.31 -1.17
CA ASN A 126 4.52 -11.86 -1.41
C ASN A 126 5.75 -11.42 -2.20
N VAL A 127 6.92 -12.04 -1.96
CA VAL A 127 8.12 -11.83 -2.80
C VAL A 127 7.85 -12.20 -4.25
N PHE A 128 7.22 -13.35 -4.48
CA PHE A 128 6.84 -13.79 -5.81
C PHE A 128 5.88 -12.83 -6.50
N ARG A 129 4.84 -12.36 -5.79
CA ARG A 129 3.88 -11.36 -6.31
C ARG A 129 4.57 -10.04 -6.68
N MET A 130 5.48 -9.54 -5.85
CA MET A 130 6.25 -8.32 -6.16
C MET A 130 7.07 -8.48 -7.46
N LYS A 131 7.75 -9.62 -7.62
CA LYS A 131 8.52 -9.91 -8.85
C LYS A 131 7.64 -10.05 -10.09
N LEU A 132 6.47 -10.69 -9.98
CA LEU A 132 5.49 -10.76 -11.07
C LEU A 132 4.99 -9.39 -11.51
N LEU A 133 4.91 -8.43 -10.58
CA LEU A 133 4.54 -7.04 -10.85
C LEU A 133 5.73 -6.21 -11.39
N GLY A 134 6.91 -6.80 -11.59
CA GLY A 134 8.08 -6.14 -12.14
C GLY A 134 8.94 -5.37 -11.12
N ALA A 135 8.66 -5.49 -9.82
CA ALA A 135 9.49 -4.86 -8.80
C ALA A 135 10.79 -5.64 -8.54
N GLU A 136 11.88 -4.92 -8.31
CA GLU A 136 13.13 -5.48 -7.78
C GLU A 136 12.98 -5.68 -6.26
N VAL A 137 13.23 -6.90 -5.76
CA VAL A 137 13.24 -7.17 -4.31
C VAL A 137 14.68 -7.35 -3.84
N ARG A 138 15.16 -6.42 -3.00
CA ARG A 138 16.51 -6.41 -2.44
C ARG A 138 16.52 -6.96 -1.03
N SER A 139 17.30 -8.02 -0.83
CA SER A 139 17.51 -8.64 0.49
C SER A 139 18.35 -7.74 1.39
N VAL A 140 17.94 -7.61 2.65
CA VAL A 140 18.69 -6.92 3.70
C VAL A 140 19.18 -7.95 4.73
N GLY A 141 20.48 -8.21 4.73
CA GLY A 141 21.14 -9.18 5.62
C GLY A 141 21.81 -8.58 6.87
N SER A 142 21.79 -7.26 7.02
CA SER A 142 22.32 -6.55 8.20
C SER A 142 21.27 -6.46 9.33
N GLY A 143 21.73 -6.27 10.57
CA GLY A 143 20.86 -6.10 11.73
C GLY A 143 20.06 -7.37 12.07
N SER A 144 18.79 -7.19 12.49
CA SER A 144 17.85 -8.28 12.81
C SER A 144 17.45 -9.14 11.59
N ARG A 145 17.74 -8.67 10.37
CA ARG A 145 17.34 -9.31 9.10
C ARG A 145 15.83 -9.48 8.93
N THR A 146 15.05 -8.68 9.67
CA THR A 146 13.59 -8.56 9.62
C THR A 146 13.18 -7.09 9.70
N LEU A 147 11.97 -6.75 9.26
CA LEU A 147 11.36 -5.41 9.36
C LEU A 147 10.07 -5.40 10.20
#